data_AF-A0A359FZ45-F1
#
_entry.id   AF-A0A359FZ45-F1
#
_cell.length_a   1.000
_cell.length_b   1.000
_cell.length_c   1.000
_cell.angle_alpha   90.00
_cell.angle_beta   90.00
_cell.angle_gamma   90.00
#
_symmetry.space_group_name_H-M   'P 1'
#
loop_
_entity.id
_entity.type
_entity.pdbx_description
1 polymer ?
#
loop_
_entity_poly.entity_id
_entity_poly.type
_entity_poly.pdbx_seq_one_letter_code
_entity_poly.pdbx_strand_id
1 'polypeptide(L)' 'MNFNLPFLPDRTEKPRQSGITIMTDRGLGVSETESFTEGNAPYTDFVKMAFGTAALIP' A
#
# COMPACT_ATOMS: atom_id res chain seq x y z
N MET A 1 5.11 -17.82 -10.90
CA MET A 1 4.32 -19.07 -10.93
C MET A 1 2.87 -18.69 -11.21
N ASN A 2 2.30 -19.11 -12.34
CA ASN A 2 0.92 -18.80 -12.71
C ASN A 2 0.04 -20.03 -12.51
N PHE A 3 -0.54 -20.15 -11.33
CA PHE A 3 -1.60 -21.13 -11.05
C PHE A 3 -2.94 -20.40 -11.00
N ASN A 4 -3.97 -20.98 -11.63
CA ASN A 4 -5.31 -20.44 -11.56
C ASN A 4 -5.96 -20.83 -10.24
N LEU A 5 -6.43 -19.85 -9.47
CA LEU A 5 -7.11 -20.05 -8.19
C LEU A 5 -8.61 -19.73 -8.37
N PRO A 6 -9.45 -20.74 -8.67
CA PRO A 6 -10.81 -20.54 -9.19
C PRO A 6 -11.83 -19.95 -8.19
N PHE A 7 -11.46 -19.78 -6.93
CA PHE A 7 -12.37 -19.33 -5.86
C PHE A 7 -11.87 -18.09 -5.12
N LEU A 8 -10.99 -17.29 -5.75
CA LEU A 8 -10.63 -15.99 -5.20
C LEU A 8 -11.79 -15.00 -5.34
N PRO A 9 -12.04 -14.17 -4.33
CA PRO A 9 -13.02 -13.10 -4.44
C PRO A 9 -12.53 -12.03 -5.43
N ASP A 10 -13.47 -11.41 -6.13
CA ASP A 10 -13.18 -10.29 -7.01
C ASP A 10 -12.70 -9.08 -6.19
N ARG A 11 -11.64 -8.43 -6.68
CA ARG A 11 -11.11 -7.21 -6.10
C ARG A 11 -11.46 -6.02 -6.97
N THR A 12 -11.83 -4.91 -6.35
CA THR A 12 -12.07 -3.64 -7.05
C THR A 12 -10.79 -3.14 -7.74
N GLU A 13 -10.95 -2.56 -8.92
CA GLU A 13 -9.86 -1.93 -9.66
C GLU A 13 -9.56 -0.52 -9.13
N LYS A 14 -8.33 -0.04 -9.36
CA LYS A 14 -7.95 1.33 -9.03
C LYS A 14 -8.50 2.31 -10.07
N PRO A 15 -8.97 3.51 -9.68
CA PRO A 15 -9.09 4.03 -8.32
C PRO A 15 -10.28 3.42 -7.56
N ARG A 16 -10.01 2.83 -6.39
CA ARG A 16 -11.01 2.08 -5.62
C ARG A 16 -11.94 3.00 -4.85
N GLN A 17 -13.24 2.70 -4.87
CA GLN A 17 -14.25 3.35 -4.04
C GLN A 17 -14.67 2.50 -2.83
N SER A 18 -14.40 1.19 -2.86
CA SER A 18 -14.66 0.23 -1.79
C SER A 18 -13.55 -0.83 -1.74
N GLY A 19 -13.36 -1.46 -0.57
CA GLY A 19 -12.22 -2.37 -0.34
C GLY A 19 -10.87 -1.63 -0.30
N ILE A 20 -10.88 -0.39 0.20
CA ILE A 20 -9.72 0.51 0.24
C ILE A 20 -8.69 -0.01 1.24
N THR A 21 -7.44 -0.08 0.82
CA THR A 21 -6.30 -0.39 1.68
C THR A 21 -5.54 0.89 2.00
N ILE A 22 -5.54 1.26 3.28
CA ILE A 22 -4.73 2.36 3.81
C ILE A 22 -3.54 1.79 4.58
N MET A 23 -2.34 2.10 4.15
CA MET A 23 -1.11 1.77 4.87
C MET A 23 -0.73 2.95 5.77
N THR A 24 -0.38 2.68 7.04
CA THR A 24 0.10 3.73 7.94
C THR A 24 1.62 3.68 8.02
N ASP A 25 2.26 4.72 7.52
CA ASP A 25 3.70 4.90 7.59
C ASP A 25 4.08 5.45 8.96
N ARG A 26 4.86 4.70 9.73
CA ARG A 26 5.36 5.09 11.05
C ARG A 26 6.80 5.60 11.05
N GLY A 27 7.39 5.72 9.86
CA GLY A 27 8.71 6.27 9.66
C GLY A 27 9.63 5.38 8.86
N LEU A 28 9.16 4.92 7.71
CA LEU A 28 10.00 4.25 6.73
C LEU A 28 11.07 5.23 6.21
N GLY A 29 12.29 4.70 6.02
CA GLY A 29 13.32 5.40 5.27
C GLY A 29 13.01 5.44 3.76
N VAL A 30 13.79 6.22 3.01
CA VAL A 30 13.59 6.38 1.55
C VAL A 30 13.68 5.04 0.82
N SER A 31 14.73 4.25 1.07
CA SER A 31 14.92 2.95 0.40
C SER A 31 13.85 1.92 0.77
N GLU A 32 13.32 1.99 1.99
CA GLU A 32 12.20 1.14 2.42
C GLU A 32 10.89 1.56 1.75
N THR A 33 10.70 2.87 1.57
CA THR A 33 9.56 3.44 0.84
C THR A 33 9.58 3.05 -0.63
N GLU A 34 10.75 3.08 -1.27
CA GLU A 34 10.96 2.60 -2.64
C GLU A 34 10.61 1.10 -2.74
N SER A 35 11.21 0.28 -1.89
CA SER A 35 10.96 -1.17 -1.83
C SER A 35 9.47 -1.49 -1.59
N PHE A 36 8.82 -0.73 -0.70
CA PHE A 36 7.39 -0.86 -0.44
C PHE A 36 6.58 -0.53 -1.68
N THR A 37 6.89 0.58 -2.34
CA THR A 37 6.15 1.06 -3.51
C THR A 37 6.28 0.08 -4.67
N GLU A 38 7.48 -0.44 -4.94
CA GLU A 38 7.72 -1.42 -5.99
C GLU A 38 6.89 -2.71 -5.81
N GLY A 39 6.80 -3.23 -4.58
CA GLY A 39 6.08 -4.47 -4.30
C GLY A 39 4.58 -4.31 -4.05
N ASN A 40 4.15 -3.18 -3.47
CA ASN A 40 2.82 -3.02 -2.88
C ASN A 40 1.94 -1.97 -3.55
N ALA A 41 2.46 -1.21 -4.52
CA ALA A 41 1.67 -0.19 -5.23
C ALA A 41 0.33 -0.73 -5.81
N PRO A 42 0.21 -1.95 -6.37
CA PRO A 42 -1.09 -2.46 -6.84
C PRO A 42 -2.11 -2.69 -5.71
N TYR A 43 -1.63 -2.91 -4.49
CA TYR A 43 -2.40 -3.34 -3.33
C TYR A 43 -2.75 -2.21 -2.36
N THR A 44 -1.99 -1.11 -2.34
CA THR A 44 -2.22 0.04 -1.43
C THR A 44 -2.87 1.20 -2.16
N ASP A 45 -3.91 1.82 -1.59
CA ASP A 45 -4.60 2.96 -2.21
C ASP A 45 -4.16 4.30 -1.62
N PHE A 46 -3.98 4.34 -0.30
CA PHE A 46 -3.50 5.52 0.41
C PHE A 46 -2.39 5.16 1.39
N VAL A 47 -1.47 6.10 1.57
CA VAL A 47 -0.47 6.05 2.65
C VAL A 47 -0.78 7.19 3.61
N LYS A 48 -0.96 6.84 4.88
CA LYS A 48 -1.16 7.79 5.97
C LYS A 48 0.14 7.90 6.75
N MET A 49 0.73 9.08 6.77
CA MET A 49 1.81 9.38 7.71
C MET A 49 1.26 9.36 9.13
N ALA A 50 1.86 8.56 9.99
CA ALA A 50 1.51 8.51 11.41
C ALA A 50 1.73 9.88 12.06
N PHE A 51 1.09 10.08 13.21
CA PHE A 51 1.17 11.36 13.89
C PHE A 51 2.63 11.76 14.17
N GLY A 52 2.98 12.98 13.79
CA GLY A 52 4.32 13.55 14.00
C GLY A 52 5.39 13.06 13.02
N THR A 53 5.21 11.95 12.31
CA THR A 53 6.29 11.40 11.45
C THR A 53 6.60 12.32 10.28
N ALA A 54 5.59 12.90 9.64
CA ALA A 54 5.76 13.87 8.55
C ALA A 54 6.55 15.13 8.94
N ALA A 55 6.65 15.44 10.24
CA ALA A 55 7.39 16.60 10.74
C ALA A 55 8.79 16.23 11.27
N LEU A 56 9.01 14.96 11.60
CA LEU A 56 10.22 14.46 12.25
C LEU A 56 11.16 13.72 11.28
N ILE A 57 10.63 13.26 10.15
CA ILE A 57 11.36 12.44 9.18
C ILE A 57 11.60 13.30 7.93
N PRO A 58 12.87 13.55 7.58
CA PRO A 58 13.26 14.45 6.48
C PRO A 58 13.02 13.85 5.10
#